data_AF-A0A2Z2HNR5-F1
#
_entry.id   AF-A0A2Z2HNR5-F1
#
_cell.length_a   1.000
_cell.length_b   1.000
_cell.length_c   1.000
_cell.angle_alpha   90.00
_cell.angle_beta   90.00
_cell.angle_gamma   90.00
#
_symmetry.space_group_name_H-M   'P 1'
#
loop_
_entity.id
_entity.type
_entity.pdbx_description
1 polymer ?
#
loop_
_entity_poly.entity_id
_entity_poly.type
_entity_poly.pdbx_seq_one_letter_code
_entity_poly.pdbx_strand_id
1 'polypeptide(L)'
;MLLPAEIESKTLIPALRAILAKKLAEEHDIREDEISKMLGVTQAAISNYIRGTRGDPSLIAKLLSEKQVAQLIDELCENLASDLAYTPSSLSKFIGLCNYIKSSLLICEIHHNLESNIDEQVCKECENMLLKGPGSVY
;
A
#
# COMPACT_ATOMS: atom_id res chain seq x y z
N MET A 1 -10.29 13.85 -12.08
CA MET A 1 -8.88 13.47 -12.12
C MET A 1 -8.40 13.34 -10.69
N LEU A 2 -8.29 12.11 -10.24
CA LEU A 2 -7.78 11.71 -8.94
C LEU A 2 -6.31 12.10 -8.84
N LEU A 3 -5.95 12.74 -7.75
CA LEU A 3 -4.53 12.96 -7.43
C LEU A 3 -3.89 11.63 -7.00
N PRO A 4 -2.56 11.46 -7.16
CA PRO A 4 -1.86 10.27 -6.66
C PRO A 4 -2.13 9.96 -5.19
N ALA A 5 -2.31 10.98 -4.34
CA ALA A 5 -2.66 10.81 -2.92
C ALA A 5 -4.08 10.24 -2.72
N GLU A 6 -5.02 10.55 -3.60
CA GLU A 6 -6.36 9.98 -3.57
C GLU A 6 -6.33 8.51 -3.99
N ILE A 7 -5.53 8.18 -5.00
CA ILE A 7 -5.31 6.79 -5.41
C ILE A 7 -4.64 6.03 -4.26
N GLU A 8 -3.59 6.61 -3.67
CA GLU A 8 -2.90 6.03 -2.52
C GLU A 8 -3.87 5.70 -1.38
N SER A 9 -4.70 6.65 -0.98
CA SER A 9 -5.66 6.47 0.11
C SER A 9 -6.81 5.51 -0.21
N LYS A 10 -7.32 5.52 -1.45
CA LYS A 10 -8.50 4.73 -1.86
C LYS A 10 -8.15 3.33 -2.33
N THR A 11 -6.95 3.08 -2.87
CA THR A 11 -6.57 1.77 -3.42
C THR A 11 -5.29 1.21 -2.81
N LEU A 12 -4.18 1.95 -2.83
CA LEU A 12 -2.87 1.42 -2.43
C LEU A 12 -2.83 1.03 -0.95
N ILE A 13 -3.18 1.94 -0.05
CA ILE A 13 -3.15 1.70 1.40
C ILE A 13 -4.08 0.53 1.78
N PRO A 14 -5.32 0.44 1.28
CA PRO A 14 -6.16 -0.75 1.47
C PRO A 14 -5.53 -2.05 0.98
N ALA A 15 -4.88 -2.06 -0.19
CA ALA A 15 -4.21 -3.26 -0.71
C ALA A 15 -3.02 -3.68 0.15
N LEU A 16 -2.16 -2.74 0.54
CA LEU A 16 -1.03 -3.01 1.43
C LEU A 16 -1.49 -3.52 2.80
N ARG A 17 -2.50 -2.90 3.40
CA ARG A 17 -3.09 -3.39 4.65
C ARG A 17 -3.70 -4.78 4.50
N ALA A 18 -4.28 -5.09 3.34
CA ALA A 18 -4.80 -6.42 3.08
C ALA A 18 -3.71 -7.49 3.04
N ILE A 19 -2.59 -7.18 2.38
CA ILE A 19 -1.42 -8.06 2.33
C ILE A 19 -0.84 -8.27 3.73
N LEU A 20 -0.60 -7.19 4.49
CA LEU A 20 -0.06 -7.26 5.86
C LEU A 20 -0.98 -8.05 6.79
N ALA A 21 -2.30 -7.80 6.75
CA ALA A 21 -3.26 -8.51 7.60
C ALA A 21 -3.24 -10.03 7.33
N LYS A 22 -3.16 -10.44 6.06
CA LYS A 22 -3.06 -11.86 5.68
C LYS A 22 -1.76 -12.47 6.17
N LYS A 23 -0.62 -11.85 5.88
CA LYS A 23 0.69 -12.37 6.30
C LYS A 23 0.80 -12.47 7.83
N LEU A 24 0.38 -11.45 8.58
CA LEU A 24 0.39 -11.47 10.05
C LEU A 24 -0.49 -12.59 10.62
N ALA A 25 -1.65 -12.85 10.00
CA ALA A 25 -2.55 -13.91 10.46
C ALA A 25 -2.08 -15.32 10.05
N GLU A 26 -1.65 -15.50 8.81
CA GLU A 26 -1.38 -16.81 8.21
C GLU A 26 0.07 -17.29 8.43
N GLU A 27 1.04 -16.37 8.42
CA GLU A 27 2.47 -16.70 8.54
C GLU A 27 3.01 -16.52 9.97
N HIS A 28 2.41 -15.62 10.75
CA HIS A 28 2.83 -15.32 12.13
C HIS A 28 1.80 -15.72 13.21
N ASP A 29 0.65 -16.29 12.84
CA ASP A 29 -0.42 -16.75 13.76
C ASP A 29 -0.95 -15.66 14.72
N ILE A 30 -0.93 -14.39 14.29
CA ILE A 30 -1.38 -13.25 15.10
C ILE A 30 -2.90 -13.09 14.95
N ARG A 31 -3.61 -12.90 16.07
CA ARG A 31 -5.07 -12.79 16.08
C ARG A 31 -5.54 -11.46 15.48
N GLU A 32 -6.71 -11.48 14.81
CA GLU A 32 -7.27 -10.31 14.13
C GLU A 32 -7.42 -9.07 15.05
N ASP A 33 -7.76 -9.27 16.33
CA ASP A 33 -7.91 -8.18 17.30
C ASP A 33 -6.56 -7.53 17.65
N GLU A 34 -5.47 -8.29 17.66
CA GLU A 34 -4.11 -7.78 17.86
C GLU A 34 -3.64 -7.04 16.61
N ILE A 35 -3.82 -7.63 15.43
CA ILE A 35 -3.53 -6.99 14.13
C ILE A 35 -4.27 -5.65 14.02
N SER A 36 -5.54 -5.59 14.48
CA SER A 36 -6.34 -4.36 14.42
C SER A 36 -5.74 -3.21 15.24
N LYS A 37 -5.20 -3.53 16.43
CA LYS A 37 -4.51 -2.57 17.29
C LYS A 37 -3.21 -2.11 16.66
N MET A 38 -2.45 -3.04 16.07
CA MET A 38 -1.20 -2.73 15.38
C MET A 38 -1.45 -1.83 14.16
N LEU A 39 -2.39 -2.16 13.28
CA LEU A 39 -2.61 -1.40 12.04
C LEU A 39 -3.48 -0.14 12.22
N GLY A 40 -3.95 0.11 13.44
CA GLY A 40 -4.78 1.28 13.79
C GLY A 40 -6.12 1.29 13.06
N VAL A 41 -6.76 0.13 12.88
CA VAL A 41 -8.05 -0.03 12.21
C VAL A 41 -8.98 -0.91 13.03
N THR A 42 -10.25 -1.00 12.63
CA THR A 42 -11.19 -1.89 13.33
C THR A 42 -10.88 -3.36 13.05
N GLN A 43 -11.18 -4.25 13.99
CA GLN A 43 -11.09 -5.70 13.75
C GLN A 43 -11.96 -6.13 12.54
N ALA A 44 -13.14 -5.51 12.37
CA ALA A 44 -13.97 -5.75 11.18
C ALA A 44 -13.25 -5.40 9.87
N ALA A 45 -12.40 -4.36 9.84
CA ALA A 45 -11.58 -4.05 8.69
C ALA A 45 -10.52 -5.14 8.43
N ILE A 46 -9.86 -5.65 9.47
CA ILE A 46 -8.92 -6.78 9.37
C ILE A 46 -9.60 -8.02 8.82
N SER A 47 -10.77 -8.36 9.35
CA SER A 47 -11.55 -9.51 8.88
C SER A 47 -11.94 -9.38 7.39
N ASN A 48 -12.30 -8.18 6.94
CA ASN A 48 -12.58 -7.89 5.53
C ASN A 48 -11.33 -7.97 4.63
N TYR A 49 -10.18 -7.57 5.15
CA TYR A 49 -8.90 -7.71 4.45
C TYR A 49 -8.53 -9.19 4.26
N ILE A 50 -8.61 -9.99 5.32
CA ILE A 50 -8.28 -11.42 5.28
C ILE A 50 -9.22 -12.17 4.33
N ARG A 51 -10.54 -11.91 4.40
CA ARG A 51 -11.51 -12.49 3.45
C ARG A 51 -11.34 -12.02 2.00
N GLY A 52 -10.54 -10.99 1.75
CA GLY A 52 -10.36 -10.41 0.42
C GLY A 52 -11.56 -9.60 -0.08
N THR A 53 -12.46 -9.19 0.82
CA THR A 53 -13.59 -8.30 0.45
C THR A 53 -13.19 -6.82 0.44
N ARG A 54 -11.94 -6.51 0.81
CA ARG A 54 -11.37 -5.16 0.77
C ARG A 54 -9.90 -5.22 0.31
N GLY A 55 -9.54 -4.27 -0.56
CA GLY A 55 -8.28 -4.29 -1.31
C GLY A 55 -8.50 -4.86 -2.69
N ASP A 56 -7.98 -4.20 -3.72
CA ASP A 56 -8.15 -4.63 -5.10
C ASP A 56 -7.28 -5.89 -5.39
N PRO A 57 -7.88 -7.04 -5.78
CA PRO A 57 -7.11 -8.27 -5.96
C PRO A 57 -6.08 -8.20 -7.10
N SER A 58 -6.37 -7.45 -8.17
CA SER A 58 -5.45 -7.25 -9.30
C SER A 58 -4.22 -6.47 -8.84
N LEU A 59 -4.44 -5.38 -8.09
CA LEU A 59 -3.35 -4.61 -7.49
C LEU A 59 -2.53 -5.47 -6.53
N ILE A 60 -3.17 -6.21 -5.63
CA ILE A 60 -2.45 -7.07 -4.68
C ILE A 60 -1.54 -8.06 -5.42
N ALA A 61 -2.05 -8.73 -6.45
CA ALA A 61 -1.27 -9.65 -7.27
C ALA A 61 -0.08 -8.94 -7.95
N LYS A 62 -0.32 -7.73 -8.51
CA LYS A 62 0.73 -6.92 -9.12
C LYS A 62 1.82 -6.53 -8.12
N LEU A 63 1.45 -6.02 -6.94
CA LEU A 63 2.41 -5.64 -5.90
C LEU A 63 3.27 -6.82 -5.44
N LEU A 64 2.67 -8.00 -5.27
CA LEU A 64 3.38 -9.21 -4.86
C LEU A 64 4.25 -9.80 -5.98
N SER A 65 3.94 -9.52 -7.25
CA SER A 65 4.77 -9.93 -8.40
C SER A 65 6.04 -9.09 -8.54
N GLU A 66 6.03 -7.86 -8.02
CA GLU A 66 7.18 -6.95 -8.04
C GLU A 66 8.14 -7.30 -6.91
N LYS A 67 9.28 -7.92 -7.26
CA LYS A 67 10.24 -8.48 -6.28
C LYS A 67 10.62 -7.49 -5.18
N GLN A 68 10.95 -6.25 -5.54
CA GLN A 68 11.37 -5.24 -4.56
C GLN A 68 10.21 -4.80 -3.66
N VAL A 69 8.99 -4.73 -4.17
CA VAL A 69 7.79 -4.42 -3.38
C VAL A 69 7.49 -5.55 -2.40
N ALA A 70 7.51 -6.80 -2.87
CA ALA A 70 7.30 -7.98 -2.03
C ALA A 70 8.32 -8.03 -0.87
N GLN A 71 9.60 -7.79 -1.16
CA GLN A 71 10.65 -7.74 -0.13
C GLN A 71 10.39 -6.66 0.93
N LEU A 72 10.02 -5.44 0.52
CA LEU A 72 9.72 -4.36 1.46
C LEU A 72 8.47 -4.65 2.31
N ILE A 73 7.48 -5.35 1.74
CA ILE A 73 6.30 -5.83 2.47
C ILE A 73 6.69 -6.87 3.51
N ASP A 74 7.50 -7.86 3.14
CA ASP A 74 7.96 -8.92 4.03
C ASP A 74 8.76 -8.33 5.20
N GLU A 75 9.71 -7.43 4.91
CA GLU A 75 10.44 -6.72 5.94
C GLU A 75 9.51 -5.98 6.90
N LEU A 76 8.53 -5.23 6.39
CA LEU A 76 7.56 -4.54 7.22
C LEU A 76 6.72 -5.50 8.07
N CYS A 77 6.30 -6.63 7.51
CA CYS A 77 5.55 -7.67 8.21
C CYS A 77 6.37 -8.26 9.37
N GLU A 78 7.63 -8.61 9.13
CA GLU A 78 8.55 -9.14 10.14
C GLU A 78 8.76 -8.15 11.30
N ASN A 79 8.88 -6.86 11.00
CA ASN A 79 9.02 -5.83 12.04
C ASN A 79 7.75 -5.73 12.90
N LEU A 80 6.58 -5.72 12.26
CA LEU A 80 5.29 -5.68 12.96
C LEU A 80 5.10 -6.92 13.83
N ALA A 81 5.41 -8.11 13.30
CA ALA A 81 5.27 -9.37 14.02
C ALA A 81 6.24 -9.48 15.21
N SER A 82 7.48 -9.02 15.05
CA SER A 82 8.51 -9.05 16.10
C SER A 82 8.18 -8.09 17.24
N ASP A 83 7.73 -6.87 16.93
CA ASP A 83 7.42 -5.85 17.93
C ASP A 83 6.02 -6.01 18.55
N LEU A 84 5.12 -6.73 17.87
CA LEU A 84 3.67 -6.77 18.13
C LEU A 84 3.06 -5.37 18.27
N ALA A 85 3.64 -4.39 17.56
CA ALA A 85 3.30 -2.98 17.71
C ALA A 85 3.62 -2.19 16.43
N TYR A 86 2.91 -1.07 16.25
CA TYR A 86 3.23 -0.11 15.20
C TYR A 86 4.28 0.87 15.68
N THR A 87 5.54 0.56 15.41
CA THR A 87 6.69 1.35 15.85
C THR A 87 7.02 2.49 14.87
N PRO A 88 7.81 3.49 15.28
CA PRO A 88 8.33 4.51 14.35
C PRO A 88 9.09 3.90 13.14
N SER A 89 9.74 2.74 13.34
CA SER A 89 10.37 1.97 12.27
C SER A 89 9.34 1.42 11.28
N SER A 90 8.24 0.87 11.78
CA SER A 90 7.10 0.39 10.96
C SER A 90 6.46 1.54 10.17
N LEU A 91 6.28 2.71 10.79
CA LEU A 91 5.78 3.91 10.12
C LEU A 91 6.69 4.32 8.95
N SER A 92 8.00 4.44 9.21
CA SER A 92 8.99 4.83 8.20
C SER A 92 9.01 3.86 7.01
N LYS A 93 8.99 2.54 7.29
CA LYS A 93 8.93 1.49 6.26
C LYS A 93 7.64 1.54 5.44
N PHE A 94 6.49 1.73 6.09
CA PHE A 94 5.21 1.83 5.39
C PHE A 94 5.18 3.06 4.46
N ILE A 95 5.62 4.23 4.95
CA ILE A 95 5.71 5.45 4.13
C ILE A 95 6.72 5.26 2.98
N GLY A 96 7.88 4.68 3.26
CA GLY A 96 8.90 4.37 2.27
C GLY A 96 8.38 3.45 1.17
N LEU A 97 7.62 2.41 1.54
CA LEU A 97 6.96 1.50 0.61
C LEU A 97 5.94 2.23 -0.28
N CYS A 98 5.05 3.05 0.31
CA CYS A 98 4.11 3.86 -0.47
C CYS A 98 4.84 4.77 -1.46
N ASN A 99 5.91 5.44 -1.03
CA ASN A 99 6.69 6.34 -1.87
C ASN A 99 7.39 5.58 -3.00
N TYR A 100 8.01 4.44 -2.69
CA TYR A 100 8.63 3.58 -3.69
C TYR A 100 7.62 3.17 -4.77
N ILE A 101 6.45 2.64 -4.37
CA ILE A 101 5.41 2.21 -5.30
C ILE A 101 4.94 3.36 -6.21
N LYS A 102 4.78 4.56 -5.64
CA LYS A 102 4.44 5.77 -6.39
C LYS A 102 5.53 6.17 -7.40
N SER A 103 6.79 6.20 -6.98
CA SER A 103 7.92 6.55 -7.87
C SER A 103 8.18 5.51 -8.95
N SER A 104 7.80 4.24 -8.70
CA SER A 104 7.87 3.15 -9.69
C SER A 104 6.68 3.16 -10.66
N LEU A 105 5.77 4.14 -10.55
CA LEU A 105 4.59 4.32 -11.42
C LEU A 105 3.62 3.13 -11.43
N LEU A 106 3.73 2.20 -10.46
CA LEU A 106 2.92 0.98 -10.41
C LEU A 106 1.42 1.27 -10.26
N ILE A 107 1.09 2.41 -9.65
CA ILE A 107 -0.30 2.87 -9.45
C ILE A 107 -0.93 3.50 -10.69
N CYS A 108 -0.15 3.86 -11.72
CA CYS A 108 -0.68 4.53 -12.91
C CYS A 108 -1.66 3.64 -13.67
N GLU A 109 -1.39 2.35 -13.78
CA GLU A 109 -2.33 1.40 -14.40
C GLU A 109 -3.70 1.40 -13.71
N ILE A 110 -3.70 1.42 -12.37
CA ILE A 110 -4.94 1.51 -11.59
C ILE A 110 -5.62 2.85 -11.83
N HIS A 111 -4.85 3.94 -11.90
CA HIS A 111 -5.39 5.25 -12.19
C HIS A 111 -6.17 5.24 -13.51
N HIS A 112 -5.56 4.71 -14.58
CA HIS A 112 -6.20 4.61 -15.90
C HIS A 112 -7.43 3.69 -15.90
N ASN A 113 -7.47 2.68 -15.04
CA ASN A 113 -8.65 1.83 -14.87
C ASN A 113 -9.79 2.54 -14.09
N LEU A 114 -9.45 3.43 -13.15
CA LEU A 114 -10.42 4.21 -12.39
C LEU A 114 -10.95 5.44 -13.16
N GLU A 115 -10.10 6.04 -14.00
CA GLU A 115 -10.40 7.20 -14.81
C GLU A 115 -9.87 7.01 -16.23
N SER A 116 -10.79 6.74 -17.17
CA SER A 116 -10.43 6.43 -18.56
C SER A 116 -10.07 7.66 -19.41
N ASN A 117 -10.45 8.87 -18.96
CA ASN A 117 -10.35 10.12 -19.73
C ASN A 117 -9.41 11.13 -19.05
N ILE A 118 -8.23 10.67 -18.66
CA ILE A 118 -7.18 11.52 -18.08
C ILE A 118 -6.54 12.32 -19.21
N ASP A 119 -6.40 13.63 -19.02
CA ASP A 119 -5.68 14.49 -19.95
C ASP A 119 -4.19 14.08 -20.04
N GLU A 120 -3.66 13.90 -21.25
CA GLU A 120 -2.30 13.40 -21.46
C GLU A 120 -1.23 14.34 -20.92
N GLN A 121 -1.42 15.67 -21.03
CA GLN A 121 -0.46 16.64 -20.51
C GLN A 121 -0.45 16.61 -18.99
N VAL A 122 -1.61 16.48 -18.36
CA VAL A 122 -1.68 16.36 -16.90
C VAL A 122 -1.14 15.02 -16.41
N CYS A 123 -1.40 13.91 -17.13
CA CYS A 123 -0.82 12.61 -16.82
C CYS A 123 0.71 12.68 -16.88
N LYS A 124 1.26 13.35 -17.89
CA LYS A 124 2.71 13.48 -18.05
C LYS A 124 3.33 14.34 -16.94
N GLU A 125 2.67 15.41 -16.54
CA GLU A 125 3.16 16.24 -15.45
C GLU A 125 3.09 15.50 -14.10
N CYS A 126 2.04 14.72 -13.87
CA CYS A 126 1.94 13.84 -12.71
C CYS A 126 3.10 12.82 -12.67
N GLU A 127 3.39 12.15 -13.79
CA GLU A 127 4.53 11.23 -13.92
C GLU A 127 5.85 11.92 -13.56
N ASN A 128 6.10 13.10 -14.14
CA ASN A 128 7.29 13.90 -13.84
C ASN A 128 7.42 14.20 -12.34
N MET A 129 6.32 14.55 -11.68
CA MET A 129 6.31 14.85 -10.25
C MET A 129 6.57 13.62 -9.37
N LEU A 130 6.02 12.45 -9.75
CA LEU A 130 6.26 11.19 -9.04
C LEU A 130 7.72 10.73 -9.15
N LEU A 131 8.35 10.94 -10.31
CA LEU A 131 9.74 10.55 -10.54
C LEU A 131 10.76 11.46 -9.86
N LYS A 132 10.49 12.77 -9.75
CA LYS A 132 11.41 13.71 -9.09
C LYS A 132 11.32 13.68 -7.55
N GLY A 133 10.21 13.16 -7.01
CA GLY A 133 9.96 13.07 -5.57
C GLY A 133 9.44 14.37 -4.94
N PRO A 134 8.84 14.31 -3.73
CA PRO A 134 8.33 15.49 -3.04
C PRO A 134 9.48 16.44 -2.67
N GLY A 135 9.41 17.70 -3.12
CA GLY A 135 10.34 18.77 -2.74
C GLY A 135 11.40 19.16 -3.78
N SER A 136 11.40 18.56 -4.98
CA SER A 136 12.35 18.90 -6.05
C SER A 136 11.91 20.09 -6.93
N VAL A 137 10.72 20.64 -6.67
CA VAL A 137 10.11 21.71 -7.48
C VAL A 137 9.62 22.81 -6.56
N TYR A 138 10.49 23.34 -5.70
CA TYR A 138 10.41 24.69 -5.11
C TYR A 138 11.82 25.15 -4.72
#